data_AF-A0A7L6AUP3-F1
#
_entry.id   AF-A0A7L6AUP3-F1
#
_cell.length_a   1.000
_cell.length_b   1.000
_cell.length_c   1.000
_cell.angle_alpha   90.00
_cell.angle_beta   90.00
_cell.angle_gamma   90.00
#
_symmetry.space_group_name_H-M   'P 1'
#
loop_
_entity.id
_entity.type
_entity.pdbx_description
1 polymer ?
#
loop_
_entity_poly.entity_id
_entity_poly.type
_entity_poly.pdbx_seq_one_letter_code
_entity_poly.pdbx_strand_id
1 'polypeptide(L)'
;MEHIGGRNNLCLSFGAGLFRKLGWSSGDWLEFDTSEPGKISFRQVEESSETLFNARKIKQQAGFYKICFYSALFKFPKSVELSKELASFNPKAWSLTLDIPEEYQVPQEVLNQPRPLTVDDIAAAFSKM
;
A
#
# COMPACT_ATOMS: atom_id res chain seq x y z
N MET A 1 -1.20 12.25 -9.80
CA MET A 1 -1.09 10.84 -9.40
C MET A 1 -0.71 10.09 -10.65
N GLU A 2 0.36 9.31 -10.58
CA GLU A 2 0.74 8.40 -11.67
C GLU A 2 -0.31 7.30 -11.73
N HIS A 3 -0.90 7.11 -12.91
CA HIS A 3 -1.92 6.11 -13.18
C HIS A 3 -1.28 5.05 -14.06
N ILE A 4 -1.17 3.83 -13.55
CA ILE A 4 -0.65 2.71 -14.33
C ILE A 4 -1.73 1.63 -14.34
N GLY A 5 -2.28 1.40 -15.52
CA GLY A 5 -3.33 0.42 -15.74
C GLY A 5 -4.50 0.46 -14.76
N GLY A 6 -5.14 1.62 -14.67
CA GLY A 6 -6.32 1.82 -13.80
C GLY A 6 -6.01 1.81 -12.31
N ARG A 7 -4.74 1.69 -11.90
CA ARG A 7 -4.30 1.73 -10.50
C ARG A 7 -3.70 3.09 -10.16
N ASN A 8 -4.02 3.58 -8.98
CA ASN A 8 -3.39 4.77 -8.42
C ASN A 8 -2.13 4.38 -7.67
N ASN A 9 -1.04 5.13 -7.87
CA ASN A 9 0.11 5.07 -6.98
C ASN A 9 -0.28 5.72 -5.64
N LEU A 10 -0.36 4.91 -4.59
CA LEU A 10 -0.70 5.32 -3.23
C LEU A 10 0.56 5.38 -2.40
N CYS A 11 0.82 6.52 -1.75
CA CYS A 11 1.95 6.68 -0.85
C CYS A 11 1.47 7.03 0.56
N LEU A 12 1.72 6.13 1.50
CA LEU A 12 1.43 6.32 2.92
C LEU A 12 2.69 6.79 3.63
N SER A 13 2.54 7.75 4.54
CA SER A 13 3.64 8.29 5.33
C SER A 13 3.38 8.02 6.81
N PHE A 14 4.34 7.39 7.47
CA PHE A 14 4.25 7.01 8.88
C PHE A 14 5.30 7.76 9.69
N GLY A 15 4.91 8.25 10.86
CA GLY A 15 5.87 8.84 11.79
C GLY A 15 6.89 7.82 12.27
N ALA A 16 8.17 8.21 12.35
CA ALA A 16 9.25 7.29 12.74
C ALA A 16 9.09 6.62 14.12
N GLY A 17 8.34 7.26 15.03
CA GLY A 17 8.06 6.70 16.34
C GLY A 17 7.24 5.39 16.28
N LEU A 18 6.36 5.23 15.31
CA LEU A 18 5.60 3.99 15.12
C LEU A 18 6.52 2.86 14.68
N PHE A 19 7.35 3.09 13.68
CA PHE A 19 8.23 2.07 13.10
C PHE A 19 9.26 1.59 14.11
N ARG A 20 9.80 2.51 14.94
CA ARG A 20 10.67 2.14 16.07
C ARG A 20 10.00 1.17 17.05
N LYS A 21 8.70 1.35 17.34
CA LYS A 21 7.96 0.44 18.23
C LYS A 21 7.67 -0.91 17.59
N LEU A 22 7.48 -0.93 16.26
CA LEU A 22 7.25 -2.14 15.49
C LEU A 22 8.55 -2.91 15.19
N GLY A 23 9.72 -2.31 15.45
CA GLY A 23 11.02 -2.88 15.09
C GLY A 23 11.36 -2.74 13.61
N TRP A 24 10.62 -1.92 12.86
CA TRP A 24 10.82 -1.72 11.43
C TRP A 24 11.77 -0.54 11.18
N SER A 25 12.57 -0.64 10.13
CA SER A 25 13.70 0.23 9.84
C SER A 25 13.89 0.45 8.32
N SER A 26 14.64 1.49 7.95
CA SER A 26 14.82 1.81 6.54
C SER A 26 15.62 0.70 5.87
N GLY A 27 15.10 0.13 4.80
CA GLY A 27 15.67 -1.05 4.15
C GLY A 27 14.93 -2.35 4.43
N ASP A 28 14.04 -2.39 5.43
CA ASP A 28 13.18 -3.56 5.62
C ASP A 28 12.17 -3.70 4.48
N TRP A 29 11.67 -4.92 4.29
CA TRP A 29 10.61 -5.22 3.34
C TRP A 29 9.30 -5.39 4.09
N LEU A 30 8.29 -4.66 3.64
CA LEU A 30 6.92 -4.82 4.13
C LEU A 30 6.05 -5.40 3.02
N GLU A 31 5.28 -6.42 3.37
CA GLU A 31 4.20 -6.93 2.57
C GLU A 31 2.88 -6.27 2.98
N PHE A 32 2.04 -5.99 1.98
CA PHE A 32 0.71 -5.41 2.13
C PHE A 32 -0.35 -6.45 1.77
N ASP A 33 -1.31 -6.63 2.66
CA ASP A 33 -2.48 -7.47 2.45
C ASP A 33 -3.73 -6.60 2.39
N THR A 34 -4.46 -6.71 1.28
CA THR A 34 -5.72 -6.01 1.00
C THR A 34 -6.85 -7.00 0.70
N SER A 35 -6.73 -8.23 1.19
CA SER A 35 -7.74 -9.28 1.02
C SER A 35 -9.03 -8.96 1.75
N GLU A 36 -8.95 -8.28 2.89
CA GLU A 36 -10.10 -7.78 3.63
C GLU A 36 -10.56 -6.43 3.07
N PRO A 37 -11.84 -6.32 2.63
CA PRO A 37 -12.39 -5.06 2.10
C PRO A 37 -12.23 -3.90 3.07
N GLY A 38 -11.83 -2.74 2.55
CA GLY A 38 -11.64 -1.55 3.36
C GLY A 38 -10.45 -1.59 4.30
N LYS A 39 -9.58 -2.62 4.25
CA LYS A 39 -8.41 -2.71 5.11
C LYS A 39 -7.11 -2.88 4.34
N ILE A 40 -6.05 -2.38 4.97
CA ILE A 40 -4.67 -2.59 4.50
C ILE A 40 -3.84 -3.06 5.69
N SER A 41 -3.38 -4.30 5.63
CA SER A 41 -2.50 -4.89 6.65
C SER A 41 -1.06 -4.90 6.18
N PHE A 42 -0.13 -4.55 7.07
CA PHE A 42 1.29 -4.42 6.84
C PHE A 42 2.02 -5.41 7.74
N ARG A 43 2.91 -6.22 7.17
CA ARG A 43 3.81 -7.09 7.94
C ARG A 43 5.23 -7.04 7.38
N GLN A 44 6.21 -7.20 8.25
CA GLN A 44 7.59 -7.34 7.81
C GLN A 44 7.82 -8.73 7.23
N VAL A 45 8.54 -8.78 6.12
CA VAL A 45 8.94 -10.00 5.42
C VAL A 45 10.44 -9.91 5.10
N GLU A 46 11.04 -11.06 4.80
CA GLU A 46 12.41 -11.11 4.31
C GLU A 46 12.49 -10.53 2.89
N GLU A 47 13.70 -10.07 2.51
CA GLU A 47 13.97 -9.64 1.14
C GLU A 47 13.85 -10.83 0.20
N SER A 48 12.82 -10.81 -0.66
CA SER A 48 12.64 -11.82 -1.68
C SER A 48 13.56 -11.55 -2.87
N SER A 49 14.12 -12.63 -3.44
CA SER A 49 14.82 -12.57 -4.74
C SER A 49 13.88 -12.22 -5.89
N GLU A 50 12.57 -12.40 -5.70
CA GLU A 50 11.54 -12.06 -6.66
C GLU A 50 10.79 -10.79 -6.25
N THR A 51 10.52 -9.91 -7.22
CA THR A 51 9.77 -8.67 -6.96
C THR A 51 8.28 -8.99 -6.75
N LEU A 52 7.87 -9.21 -5.50
CA LEU A 52 6.48 -9.41 -5.15
C LEU A 52 5.66 -8.14 -5.40
N PHE A 53 4.50 -8.28 -6.04
CA PHE A 53 3.64 -7.15 -6.39
C PHE A 53 3.21 -6.35 -5.14
N ASN A 54 2.96 -7.07 -4.05
CA ASN A 54 2.47 -6.59 -2.77
C ASN A 54 3.57 -6.37 -1.71
N ALA A 55 4.86 -6.42 -2.05
CA ALA A 55 5.93 -6.12 -1.10
C ALA A 55 6.78 -4.92 -1.54
N ARG A 56 7.18 -4.06 -0.60
CA ARG A 56 8.05 -2.91 -0.89
C ARG A 56 9.09 -2.70 0.20
N LYS A 57 10.28 -2.34 -0.24
CA LYS A 57 11.36 -1.86 0.62
C LYS A 57 10.99 -0.48 1.18
N ILE A 58 10.96 -0.34 2.50
CA ILE A 58 10.62 0.94 3.14
C ILE A 58 11.82 1.88 3.14
N LYS A 59 11.53 3.17 2.92
CA LYS A 59 12.54 4.23 2.93
C LYS A 59 12.15 5.30 3.92
N GLN A 60 13.11 5.69 4.76
CA GLN A 60 12.97 6.87 5.59
C GLN A 60 13.28 8.12 4.75
N GLN A 61 12.37 9.09 4.74
CA GLN A 61 12.50 10.38 4.07
C GLN A 61 12.03 11.49 5.00
N ALA A 62 12.89 12.46 5.29
CA ALA A 62 12.58 13.64 6.10
C ALA A 62 11.89 13.32 7.45
N GLY A 63 12.29 12.23 8.13
CA GLY A 63 11.72 11.82 9.42
C GLY A 63 10.47 10.95 9.35
N PHE A 64 9.94 10.67 8.15
CA PHE A 64 8.82 9.78 7.92
C PHE A 64 9.26 8.52 7.19
N TYR A 65 8.59 7.41 7.45
CA TYR A 65 8.70 6.21 6.62
C TYR A 65 7.64 6.28 5.54
N LYS A 66 8.07 6.24 4.29
CA LYS A 66 7.18 6.30 3.13
C LYS A 66 7.04 4.93 2.50
N ILE A 67 5.79 4.52 2.30
CA ILE A 67 5.44 3.27 1.62
C ILE A 67 4.59 3.63 0.41
N CYS A 68 5.05 3.27 -0.79
CA CYS A 68 4.29 3.49 -2.02
C CYS A 68 3.95 2.19 -2.75
N PHE A 69 2.69 2.01 -3.12
CA PHE A 69 2.20 0.84 -3.86
C PHE A 69 1.06 1.22 -4.80
N TYR A 70 0.85 0.42 -5.83
CA TYR A 70 -0.23 0.62 -6.78
C TYR A 70 -1.48 -0.14 -6.31
N SER A 71 -2.61 0.54 -6.21
CA SER A 71 -3.89 -0.10 -5.88
C SER A 71 -5.02 0.42 -6.76
N ALA A 72 -5.90 -0.49 -7.17
CA ALA A 72 -7.20 -0.16 -7.76
C ALA A 72 -8.29 -0.02 -6.68
N LEU A 73 -8.06 -0.55 -5.48
CA LEU A 73 -9.06 -0.67 -4.41
C LEU A 73 -9.29 0.64 -3.66
N PHE A 74 -8.33 1.55 -3.69
CA PHE A 74 -8.38 2.79 -2.91
C PHE A 74 -8.01 4.01 -3.73
N LYS A 75 -8.62 5.14 -3.39
CA LYS A 75 -8.37 6.45 -3.99
C LYS A 75 -8.29 7.51 -2.89
N PHE A 76 -7.07 7.83 -2.48
CA PHE A 76 -6.82 8.92 -1.52
C PHE A 76 -6.70 10.27 -2.25
N PRO A 77 -7.18 11.38 -1.68
CA PRO A 77 -6.77 12.72 -2.13
C PRO A 77 -5.26 12.94 -1.88
N LYS A 78 -4.72 14.05 -2.38
CA LYS A 78 -3.26 14.31 -2.40
C LYS A 78 -2.59 14.20 -1.01
N SER A 79 -3.32 14.46 0.06
CA SER A 79 -2.87 14.29 1.43
C SER A 79 -4.07 13.89 2.28
N VAL A 80 -3.97 12.76 2.98
CA VAL A 80 -4.92 12.30 3.99
C VAL A 80 -4.12 11.96 5.23
N GLU A 81 -4.57 12.46 6.36
CA GLU A 81 -4.12 11.98 7.67
C GLU A 81 -5.12 10.94 8.16
N LEU A 82 -4.72 9.67 8.16
CA LEU A 82 -5.55 8.61 8.73
C LEU A 82 -5.48 8.70 10.26
N SER A 83 -6.65 8.76 10.91
CA SER A 83 -6.73 8.79 12.37
C SER A 83 -6.07 7.55 12.98
N LYS A 84 -5.44 7.73 14.14
CA LYS A 84 -4.89 6.60 14.92
C LYS A 84 -5.98 5.61 15.34
N GLU A 85 -7.22 6.05 15.42
CA GLU A 85 -8.39 5.21 15.75
C GLU A 85 -8.71 4.20 14.63
N LEU A 86 -8.25 4.48 13.41
CA LEU A 86 -8.37 3.61 12.25
C LEU A 86 -7.12 2.74 12.05
N ALA A 87 -6.29 2.61 13.08
CA ALA A 87 -5.11 1.78 13.05
C ALA A 87 -5.13 0.79 14.22
N SER A 88 -4.95 -0.49 13.92
CA SER A 88 -4.84 -1.56 14.92
C SER A 88 -3.55 -2.35 14.72
N PHE A 89 -3.00 -2.87 15.81
CA PHE A 89 -1.80 -3.71 15.76
C PHE A 89 -2.11 -5.09 16.34
N ASN A 90 -1.84 -6.14 15.57
CA ASN A 90 -1.96 -7.52 16.00
C ASN A 90 -0.59 -8.06 16.42
N PRO A 91 -0.33 -8.27 17.73
CA PRO A 91 0.96 -8.76 18.20
C PRO A 91 1.23 -10.24 17.87
N LYS A 92 0.20 -11.05 17.60
CA LYS A 92 0.37 -12.47 17.26
C LYS A 92 0.90 -12.65 15.84
N ALA A 93 0.38 -11.85 14.91
CA ALA A 93 0.82 -11.84 13.50
C ALA A 93 1.90 -10.78 13.23
N TRP A 94 2.23 -9.97 14.23
CA TRP A 94 3.11 -8.79 14.12
C TRP A 94 2.73 -7.87 12.96
N SER A 95 1.42 -7.61 12.81
CA SER A 95 0.85 -6.86 11.69
C SER A 95 0.19 -5.57 12.13
N LEU A 96 0.43 -4.50 11.38
CA LEU A 96 -0.29 -3.21 11.51
C LEU A 96 -1.43 -3.20 10.49
N THR A 97 -2.66 -2.96 10.90
CA THR A 97 -3.81 -2.88 10.00
C THR A 97 -4.39 -1.48 10.04
N LEU A 98 -4.66 -0.92 8.86
CA LEU A 98 -5.34 0.36 8.69
C LEU A 98 -6.74 0.11 8.15
N ASP A 99 -7.74 0.66 8.83
CA ASP A 99 -9.12 0.75 8.37
C ASP A 99 -9.25 1.98 7.46
N ILE A 100 -9.69 1.76 6.23
CA ILE A 100 -9.81 2.79 5.20
C ILE A 100 -11.27 3.29 5.17
N PRO A 101 -11.51 4.58 5.41
CA PRO A 101 -12.84 5.17 5.29
C PRO A 101 -13.50 4.87 3.94
N GLU A 102 -14.81 4.64 3.95
CA GLU A 102 -15.59 4.23 2.76
C GLU A 102 -15.44 5.21 1.60
N GLU A 103 -15.33 6.51 1.88
CA GLU A 103 -15.15 7.56 0.88
C GLU A 103 -13.83 7.46 0.09
N TYR A 104 -12.85 6.70 0.62
CA TYR A 104 -11.56 6.44 -0.04
C TYR A 104 -11.50 5.05 -0.67
N GLN A 105 -12.54 4.23 -0.51
CA GLN A 105 -12.66 2.94 -1.15
C GLN A 105 -13.23 3.10 -2.56
N VAL A 106 -12.74 2.28 -3.49
CA VAL A 106 -13.31 2.20 -4.84
C VAL A 106 -14.41 1.14 -4.82
N PRO A 107 -15.66 1.47 -5.20
CA PRO A 107 -16.76 0.51 -5.19
C PRO A 107 -16.44 -0.71 -6.07
N GLN A 108 -16.81 -1.91 -5.59
CA GLN A 108 -16.59 -3.16 -6.33
C GLN A 108 -17.27 -3.17 -7.70
N GLU A 109 -18.41 -2.49 -7.83
CA GLU A 109 -19.11 -2.33 -9.10
C GLU A 109 -18.22 -1.66 -10.16
N VAL A 110 -17.37 -0.71 -9.77
CA VAL A 110 -16.42 -0.03 -10.66
C VAL A 110 -15.24 -0.95 -11.01
N LEU A 111 -14.79 -1.77 -10.06
CA LEU A 111 -13.68 -2.71 -10.27
C LEU A 111 -14.02 -3.84 -11.26
N ASN A 112 -15.28 -4.25 -11.28
CA ASN A 112 -15.76 -5.36 -12.12
C ASN A 112 -16.22 -4.91 -13.52
N GLN A 113 -16.15 -3.62 -13.85
CA GLN A 113 -16.46 -3.16 -15.19
C GLN A 113 -15.34 -3.59 -16.16
N PRO A 114 -15.68 -4.29 -17.27
CA PRO A 114 -14.70 -4.61 -18.29
C PRO A 114 -14.15 -3.30 -18.85
N ARG A 115 -12.84 -3.07 -18.69
CA ARG A 115 -12.15 -1.97 -19.35
C ARG A 115 -11.31 -2.50 -20.51
N PRO A 116 -11.22 -1.77 -21.62
CA PRO A 116 -10.36 -2.15 -22.73
C PRO A 116 -8.90 -2.16 -22.27
N LEU A 117 -8.17 -3.21 -22.67
CA LEU A 117 -6.73 -3.34 -22.45
C LEU A 117 -6.01 -2.21 -23.20
N THR A 118 -5.24 -1.38 -22.50
CA THR A 118 -4.50 -0.27 -23.10
C THR A 118 -3.03 -0.62 -23.35
N VAL A 119 -2.36 0.14 -24.21
CA VAL A 119 -0.90 0.02 -24.42
C VAL A 119 -0.15 0.28 -23.11
N ASP A 120 -0.64 1.16 -22.25
CA ASP A 120 -0.05 1.41 -20.93
C ASP A 120 -0.21 0.21 -19.98
N ASP A 121 -1.33 -0.52 -20.06
CA ASP A 121 -1.51 -1.78 -19.31
C ASP A 121 -0.46 -2.81 -19.69
N ILE A 122 -0.19 -2.91 -20.98
CA ILE A 122 0.80 -3.82 -21.56
C ILE A 122 2.20 -3.34 -21.17
N ALA A 123 2.52 -2.06 -21.38
CA ALA A 123 3.83 -1.48 -21.03
C ALA A 123 4.15 -1.61 -19.54
N ALA A 124 3.16 -1.45 -18.66
CA ALA A 124 3.31 -1.66 -17.22
C ALA A 124 3.70 -3.09 -16.85
N ALA A 125 3.19 -4.08 -17.59
CA ALA A 125 3.55 -5.49 -17.39
C ALA A 125 5.00 -5.78 -17.80
N PHE A 126 5.54 -5.04 -18.79
CA PHE A 126 6.89 -5.26 -19.32
C PHE A 126 7.97 -4.30 -18.77
N SER A 127 7.59 -3.17 -18.15
CA SER A 127 8.55 -2.16 -17.62
C SER A 127 9.32 -2.61 -16.36
N LYS A 128 9.10 -3.85 -15.91
CA LYS A 128 9.86 -4.50 -14.82
C LYS A 128 10.73 -5.68 -15.30
N MET A 129 11.13 -5.70 -16.57
CA MET A 129 12.22 -6.56 -17.04
C MET A 129 13.56 -5.82 -17.00
#